data_AF-A0A7W0XW49-F1
#
_entry.id   AF-A0A7W0XW49-F1
#
_cell.length_a   1.000
_cell.length_b   1.000
_cell.length_c   1.000
_cell.angle_alpha   90.00
_cell.angle_beta   90.00
_cell.angle_gamma   90.00
#
_symmetry.space_group_name_H-M   'P 1'
#
loop_
_entity.id
_entity.type
_entity.pdbx_description
1 polymer ?
#
loop_
_entity_poly.entity_id
_entity_poly.type
_entity_poly.pdbx_seq_one_letter_code
_entity_poly.pdbx_strand_id
1 'polypeptide(L)'
;MTTTLRQRPEWNFFAVLPRADPVLAVLWWMLLLLVGVLPAVFALSMGAVIGAVQRSEPLSRALGLMGILFVLMQVLPPIHQAVSMNLGSRVAAWLNDELARSCVEPPGIAHLEDPKLTEDLTIAREFDRGQTGPPMFMNVDFIAGGLLGLVSGAASAVVLFGFTWWAPLVLVGCWLSTHWLLRESAIWRDRNTVDVRAAQRHADYAYRLAVDPQPAKELRLFGLADWTLDRFVQRRRLLFELQYRATRLRERSVLVSLLVIMAGNGPVFWALGSAAISKQIQLDELVVFASVAIGVSAIAFGGLNWALDGAAAPVAAVLRLKPAMAPTGALPPGTRSA
;
A
#
# COMPACT_ATOMS: atom_id res chain seq x y z
N MET A 1 21.06 -16.52 0.76
CA MET A 1 19.61 -16.36 0.57
C MET A 1 18.97 -15.34 1.51
N THR A 2 19.39 -15.26 2.78
CA THR A 2 18.86 -14.28 3.76
C THR A 2 19.33 -12.83 3.54
N THR A 3 20.53 -12.64 2.97
CA THR A 3 21.08 -11.30 2.64
C THR A 3 20.37 -10.63 1.45
N THR A 4 19.94 -11.41 0.46
CA THR A 4 19.24 -10.92 -0.74
C THR A 4 17.80 -10.49 -0.47
N LEU A 5 17.15 -11.08 0.56
CA LEU A 5 15.82 -10.65 1.01
C LEU A 5 15.86 -9.36 1.83
N ARG A 6 16.90 -9.13 2.64
CA ARG A 6 17.09 -7.87 3.40
C ARG A 6 17.39 -6.64 2.54
N GLN A 7 17.83 -6.82 1.30
CA GLN A 7 18.15 -5.72 0.39
C GLN A 7 16.93 -5.22 -0.41
N ARG A 8 15.79 -5.92 -0.30
CA ARG A 8 14.56 -5.50 -0.96
C ARG A 8 14.00 -4.22 -0.29
N PRO A 9 13.73 -3.15 -1.05
CA PRO A 9 13.25 -1.88 -0.52
C PRO A 9 12.06 -2.03 0.44
N GLU A 10 11.18 -2.98 0.16
CA GLU A 10 9.96 -3.27 0.92
C GLU A 10 10.28 -3.67 2.37
N TRP A 11 11.32 -4.47 2.58
CA TRP A 11 11.75 -4.85 3.92
C TRP A 11 12.37 -3.69 4.68
N ASN A 12 13.08 -2.80 3.98
CA ASN A 12 13.61 -1.58 4.59
C ASN A 12 12.48 -0.66 5.07
N PHE A 13 11.38 -0.56 4.31
CA PHE A 13 10.20 0.18 4.74
C PHE A 13 9.63 -0.35 6.06
N PHE A 14 9.33 -1.65 6.14
CA PHE A 14 8.79 -2.24 7.38
C PHE A 14 9.78 -2.20 8.55
N ALA A 15 11.09 -2.27 8.28
CA ALA A 15 12.13 -2.16 9.30
C ALA A 15 12.26 -0.75 9.89
N VAL A 16 11.84 0.29 9.16
CA VAL A 16 11.86 1.69 9.65
C VAL A 16 10.67 1.99 10.55
N LEU A 17 9.52 1.34 10.37
CA LEU A 17 8.33 1.56 11.22
C LEU A 17 8.64 1.52 12.73
N PRO A 18 9.24 0.46 13.30
CA PRO A 18 9.55 0.42 14.73
C PRO A 18 10.72 1.33 15.14
N ARG A 19 11.56 1.77 14.20
CA ARG A 19 12.64 2.74 14.48
C ARG A 19 12.11 4.15 14.65
N ALA A 20 11.05 4.48 13.91
CA ALA A 20 10.38 5.78 14.01
C ALA A 20 9.50 5.87 15.27
N ASP A 21 8.66 4.86 15.52
CA ASP A 21 7.86 4.77 16.74
C ASP A 21 7.48 3.30 17.03
N PRO A 22 8.10 2.66 18.04
CA PRO A 22 7.86 1.24 18.32
C PRO A 22 6.44 0.98 18.85
N VAL A 23 5.85 1.92 19.57
CA VAL A 23 4.52 1.74 20.18
C VAL A 23 3.45 1.80 19.10
N LEU A 24 3.50 2.80 18.22
CA LEU A 24 2.57 2.92 17.10
C LEU A 24 2.75 1.77 16.11
N ALA A 25 3.97 1.30 15.86
CA ALA A 25 4.21 0.16 14.97
C ALA A 25 3.58 -1.13 15.49
N VAL A 26 3.69 -1.42 16.80
CA VAL A 26 3.07 -2.60 17.41
C VAL A 26 1.55 -2.46 17.41
N LEU A 27 1.01 -1.29 17.79
CA LEU A 27 -0.42 -1.02 17.76
C LEU A 27 -1.01 -1.17 16.36
N TRP A 28 -0.30 -0.69 15.34
CA TRP A 28 -0.69 -0.79 13.94
C TRP A 28 -0.84 -2.25 13.50
N TRP A 29 0.16 -3.10 13.76
CA TRP A 29 0.08 -4.53 13.42
C TRP A 29 -1.04 -5.27 14.18
N MET A 30 -1.24 -4.96 15.46
CA MET A 30 -2.32 -5.57 16.26
C MET A 30 -3.69 -5.19 15.70
N LEU A 31 -3.92 -3.90 15.42
CA LEU A 31 -5.17 -3.42 14.85
C LEU A 31 -5.41 -3.99 13.45
N LEU A 32 -4.36 -4.10 12.62
CA LEU A 32 -4.44 -4.69 11.29
C LEU A 32 -4.94 -6.14 11.35
N LEU A 33 -4.36 -6.96 12.23
CA LEU A 33 -4.79 -8.35 12.41
C LEU A 33 -6.22 -8.43 12.96
N LEU A 34 -6.55 -7.60 13.95
CA LEU A 34 -7.87 -7.58 14.57
C LEU A 34 -8.97 -7.17 13.56
N VAL A 35 -8.77 -6.08 12.84
CA VAL A 35 -9.68 -5.59 11.80
C VAL A 35 -9.79 -6.60 10.65
N GLY A 36 -8.66 -7.20 10.24
CA GLY A 36 -8.64 -8.18 9.16
C GLY A 36 -9.40 -9.46 9.49
N VAL A 37 -9.33 -9.98 10.72
CA VAL A 37 -10.02 -11.23 11.10
C VAL A 37 -11.51 -11.03 11.37
N LEU A 38 -11.92 -9.81 11.75
CA LEU A 38 -13.27 -9.48 12.19
C LEU A 38 -14.39 -9.89 11.22
N PRO A 39 -14.31 -9.65 9.89
CA PRO A 39 -15.35 -10.06 8.94
C PRO A 39 -15.62 -11.57 8.94
N ALA A 40 -14.57 -12.39 9.07
CA ALA A 40 -14.71 -13.84 9.11
C ALA A 40 -15.40 -14.30 10.40
N VAL A 41 -15.06 -13.69 11.54
CA VAL A 41 -15.71 -13.95 12.84
C VAL A 41 -17.16 -13.46 12.83
N PHE A 42 -17.43 -12.33 12.19
CA PHE A 42 -18.79 -11.81 12.02
C PHE A 42 -19.66 -12.77 11.21
N ALA A 43 -19.13 -13.36 10.13
CA ALA A 43 -19.84 -14.38 9.36
C ALA A 43 -20.22 -15.60 10.23
N LEU A 44 -19.30 -16.07 11.09
CA LEU A 44 -19.60 -17.14 12.07
C LEU A 44 -20.72 -16.75 13.05
N SER A 45 -20.71 -15.51 13.54
CA SER A 45 -21.74 -15.01 14.46
C SER A 45 -23.12 -14.93 13.79
N MET A 46 -23.16 -14.58 12.50
CA MET A 46 -24.39 -14.58 11.71
C MET A 46 -24.96 -16.01 11.57
N GLY A 47 -24.10 -17.00 11.33
CA GLY A 47 -24.48 -18.41 11.39
C GLY A 47 -25.06 -18.82 12.75
N ALA A 48 -24.42 -18.42 13.85
CA ALA A 48 -24.90 -18.72 15.20
C ALA A 48 -26.30 -18.14 15.47
N VAL A 49 -26.59 -16.92 14.99
CA VAL A 49 -27.94 -16.32 15.07
C VAL A 49 -28.95 -17.15 14.29
N ILE A 50 -28.64 -17.52 13.05
CA ILE A 50 -29.53 -18.33 12.21
C ILE A 50 -29.80 -19.69 12.84
N GLY A 51 -28.75 -20.36 13.34
CA GLY A 51 -28.88 -21.66 13.99
C GLY A 51 -29.74 -21.60 15.26
N ALA A 52 -29.61 -20.51 16.05
CA ALA A 52 -30.46 -20.30 17.22
C ALA A 52 -31.93 -20.10 16.83
N VAL A 53 -32.22 -19.37 15.74
CA VAL A 53 -33.58 -19.25 15.19
C VAL A 53 -34.12 -20.62 14.77
N GLN A 54 -33.33 -21.41 14.03
CA GLN A 54 -33.74 -22.73 13.57
C GLN A 54 -34.04 -23.70 14.72
N ARG A 55 -33.27 -23.63 15.82
CA ARG A 55 -33.45 -24.46 17.02
C ARG A 55 -34.45 -23.88 18.02
N SER A 56 -35.07 -22.73 17.74
CA SER A 56 -35.95 -22.01 18.67
C SER A 56 -35.29 -21.73 20.03
N GLU A 57 -33.98 -21.43 20.02
CA GLU A 57 -33.20 -21.09 21.20
C GLU A 57 -33.23 -19.58 21.51
N PRO A 58 -32.90 -19.17 22.75
CA PRO A 58 -32.80 -17.75 23.10
C PRO A 58 -31.75 -17.00 22.25
N LEU A 59 -32.18 -15.97 21.52
CA LEU A 59 -31.33 -15.20 20.60
C LEU A 59 -30.39 -14.20 21.29
N SER A 60 -30.59 -13.92 22.58
CA SER A 60 -29.90 -12.84 23.30
C SER A 60 -28.38 -12.95 23.24
N ARG A 61 -27.82 -14.15 23.40
CA ARG A 61 -26.37 -14.38 23.34
C ARG A 61 -25.81 -14.23 21.93
N ALA A 62 -26.47 -14.80 20.92
CA ALA A 62 -26.01 -14.75 19.54
C ALA A 62 -26.11 -13.34 18.96
N LEU A 63 -27.23 -12.65 19.19
CA LEU A 63 -27.40 -11.25 18.80
C LEU A 63 -26.48 -10.31 19.58
N GLY A 64 -26.25 -10.57 20.87
CA GLY A 64 -25.30 -9.82 21.68
C GLY A 64 -23.87 -9.90 21.11
N LEU A 65 -23.41 -11.11 20.77
CA LEU A 65 -22.11 -11.32 20.14
C LEU A 65 -22.02 -10.62 18.77
N MET A 66 -23.02 -10.82 17.91
CA MET A 66 -23.06 -10.22 16.57
C MET A 66 -23.09 -8.68 16.65
N GLY A 67 -23.84 -8.12 17.61
CA GLY A 67 -23.88 -6.68 17.86
C GLY A 67 -22.53 -6.11 18.33
N ILE A 68 -21.84 -6.81 19.24
CA ILE A 68 -20.48 -6.42 19.67
C ILE A 68 -19.52 -6.43 18.48
N LEU A 69 -19.51 -7.51 17.68
CA LEU A 69 -18.65 -7.63 16.51
C LEU A 69 -18.96 -6.55 15.47
N PHE A 70 -20.23 -6.23 15.25
CA PHE A 70 -20.65 -5.14 14.37
C PHE A 70 -20.10 -3.79 14.86
N VAL A 71 -20.25 -3.47 16.15
CA VAL A 71 -19.70 -2.23 16.72
C VAL A 71 -18.18 -2.17 16.55
N LEU A 72 -17.47 -3.28 16.82
CA LEU A 72 -16.03 -3.35 16.61
C LEU A 72 -15.65 -3.13 15.13
N MET A 73 -16.42 -3.70 14.18
CA MET A 73 -16.23 -3.47 12.75
C MET A 73 -16.44 -2.02 12.33
N GLN A 74 -17.27 -1.25 13.05
CA GLN A 74 -17.46 0.16 12.76
C GLN A 74 -16.41 1.07 13.41
N VAL A 75 -15.90 0.68 14.58
CA VAL A 75 -15.01 1.54 15.40
C VAL A 75 -13.53 1.31 15.11
N LEU A 76 -13.12 0.06 14.87
CA LEU A 76 -11.70 -0.26 14.70
C LEU A 76 -11.09 0.26 13.38
N PRO A 77 -11.77 0.27 12.22
CA PRO A 77 -11.14 0.78 10.99
C PRO A 77 -10.77 2.27 11.07
N PRO A 78 -11.62 3.20 11.57
CA PRO A 78 -11.20 4.59 11.77
C PRO A 78 -10.02 4.75 12.74
N ILE A 79 -9.98 3.94 13.81
CA ILE A 79 -8.84 3.95 14.76
C ILE A 79 -7.57 3.48 14.06
N HIS A 80 -7.64 2.38 13.31
CA HIS A 80 -6.52 1.85 12.55
C HIS A 80 -6.02 2.85 11.49
N GLN A 81 -6.92 3.56 10.81
CA GLN A 81 -6.57 4.63 9.88
C GLN A 81 -5.83 5.77 10.59
N ALA A 82 -6.35 6.24 11.74
CA ALA A 82 -5.69 7.29 12.52
C ALA A 82 -4.29 6.86 13.00
N VAL A 83 -4.14 5.62 13.49
CA VAL A 83 -2.84 5.05 13.88
C VAL A 83 -1.90 4.97 12.68
N SER A 84 -2.39 4.54 11.51
CA SER A 84 -1.63 4.47 10.27
C SER A 84 -1.08 5.84 9.86
N MET A 85 -1.92 6.88 9.88
CA MET A 85 -1.51 8.24 9.52
C MET A 85 -0.52 8.85 10.52
N ASN A 86 -0.71 8.60 11.82
CA ASN A 86 0.25 9.04 12.85
C ASN A 86 1.60 8.33 12.71
N LEU A 87 1.60 7.01 12.49
CA LEU A 87 2.81 6.24 12.25
C LEU A 87 3.53 6.73 10.99
N GLY A 88 2.80 6.99 9.90
CA GLY A 88 3.38 7.56 8.68
C GLY A 88 3.99 8.95 8.90
N SER A 89 3.37 9.78 9.74
CA SER A 89 3.92 11.08 10.13
C SER A 89 5.21 10.95 10.94
N ARG A 90 5.27 9.99 11.89
CA ARG A 90 6.49 9.68 12.64
C ARG A 90 7.61 9.18 11.74
N VAL A 91 7.28 8.32 10.77
CA VAL A 91 8.24 7.82 9.78
C VAL A 91 8.78 8.97 8.92
N ALA A 92 7.91 9.87 8.44
CA ALA A 92 8.33 11.04 7.68
C ALA A 92 9.26 11.96 8.48
N ALA A 93 8.94 12.22 9.76
CA ALA A 93 9.80 12.99 10.65
C ALA A 93 11.17 12.32 10.86
N TRP A 94 11.19 11.02 11.14
CA TRP A 94 12.42 10.25 11.30
C TRP A 94 13.31 10.26 10.05
N LEU A 95 12.70 10.12 8.85
CA LEU A 95 13.43 10.18 7.58
C LEU A 95 14.00 11.58 7.32
N ASN A 96 13.26 12.64 7.68
CA ASN A 96 13.74 14.01 7.58
C ASN A 96 14.94 14.26 8.51
N ASP A 97 14.90 13.78 9.75
CA ASP A 97 16.03 13.86 10.68
C ASP A 97 17.27 13.12 10.15
N GLU A 98 17.08 11.93 9.58
CA GLU A 98 18.19 11.15 9.03
C GLU A 98 18.80 11.80 7.78
N LEU A 99 17.98 12.43 6.93
CA LEU A 99 18.46 13.24 5.82
C LEU A 99 19.25 14.47 6.30
N ALA A 100 18.71 15.19 7.28
CA ALA A 100 19.38 16.35 7.86
C ALA A 100 20.74 15.97 8.44
N ARG A 101 20.81 14.86 9.20
CA ARG A 101 22.07 14.31 9.72
C ARG A 101 23.04 13.94 8.60
N SER A 102 22.56 13.26 7.55
CA SER A 102 23.41 12.88 6.41
C SER A 102 24.04 14.09 5.70
N CYS A 103 23.33 15.22 5.66
CA CYS A 103 23.84 16.44 5.05
C CYS A 103 24.84 17.20 5.94
N VAL A 104 24.68 17.16 7.27
CA VAL A 104 25.39 18.05 8.21
C VAL A 104 26.49 17.34 9.02
N GLU A 105 26.40 16.02 9.22
CA GLU A 105 27.41 15.26 9.98
C GLU A 105 28.79 15.21 9.29
N PRO A 106 28.91 15.03 7.95
CA PRO A 106 30.22 15.06 7.31
C PRO A 106 30.86 16.47 7.41
N PRO A 107 32.15 16.57 7.76
CA PRO A 107 32.78 17.86 8.07
C PRO A 107 33.03 18.76 6.85
N GLY A 108 33.13 18.20 5.65
CA GLY A 108 33.30 18.94 4.39
C GLY A 108 31.98 19.17 3.65
N ILE A 109 32.04 19.84 2.48
CA ILE A 109 30.86 20.07 1.60
C ILE A 109 30.89 19.24 0.31
N ALA A 110 31.96 18.47 0.07
CA ALA A 110 32.16 17.75 -1.18
C ALA A 110 31.05 16.72 -1.47
N HIS A 111 30.43 16.14 -0.44
CA HIS A 111 29.28 15.23 -0.61
C HIS A 111 28.00 15.94 -1.09
N LEU A 112 27.89 17.25 -0.88
CA LEU A 112 26.79 18.08 -1.38
C LEU A 112 27.04 18.60 -2.80
N GLU A 113 28.30 18.63 -3.23
CA GLU A 113 28.71 19.06 -4.57
C GLU A 113 28.78 17.90 -5.57
N ASP A 114 28.85 16.65 -5.09
CA ASP A 114 28.83 15.46 -5.95
C ASP A 114 27.48 15.32 -6.66
N PRO A 115 27.44 15.37 -8.01
CA PRO A 115 26.21 15.24 -8.78
C PRO A 115 25.46 13.91 -8.52
N LYS A 116 26.19 12.82 -8.24
CA LYS A 116 25.57 11.51 -7.98
C LYS A 116 24.83 11.49 -6.64
N LEU A 117 25.44 12.04 -5.60
CA LEU A 117 24.83 12.13 -4.26
C LEU A 117 23.68 13.14 -4.23
N THR A 118 23.76 14.20 -5.05
CA THR A 118 22.67 15.17 -5.22
C THR A 118 21.43 14.56 -5.88
N GLU A 119 21.61 13.66 -6.86
CA GLU A 119 20.51 12.89 -7.46
C GLU A 119 19.86 11.96 -6.42
N ASP A 120 20.66 11.21 -5.66
CA ASP A 120 20.16 10.34 -4.59
C ASP A 120 19.42 11.13 -3.50
N LEU A 121 19.90 12.33 -3.14
CA LEU A 121 19.23 13.24 -2.20
C LEU A 121 17.87 13.72 -2.74
N THR A 122 17.79 13.99 -4.04
CA THR A 122 16.54 14.40 -4.69
C THR A 122 15.48 13.30 -4.61
N ILE A 123 15.88 12.04 -4.89
CA ILE A 123 15.01 10.87 -4.75
C ILE A 123 14.62 10.64 -3.29
N ALA A 124 15.56 10.81 -2.36
CA ALA A 124 15.29 10.61 -0.95
C ALA A 124 14.29 11.63 -0.38
N ARG A 125 14.24 12.87 -0.89
CA ARG A 125 13.24 13.88 -0.46
C ARG A 125 11.83 13.63 -0.99
N GLU A 126 11.68 12.71 -1.93
CA GLU A 126 10.42 12.48 -2.63
C GLU A 126 9.31 11.95 -1.72
N PHE A 127 9.66 11.27 -0.63
CA PHE A 127 8.70 10.69 0.33
C PHE A 127 7.76 11.71 0.96
N ASP A 128 8.19 12.97 1.06
CA ASP A 128 7.41 14.04 1.69
C ASP A 128 6.71 14.93 0.65
N ARG A 129 7.25 15.00 -0.57
CA ARG A 129 6.75 15.87 -1.64
C ARG A 129 5.56 15.30 -2.40
N GLY A 130 5.41 13.97 -2.39
CA GLY A 130 4.25 13.29 -2.96
C GLY A 130 4.07 13.48 -4.48
N GLN A 131 5.16 13.63 -5.24
CA GLN A 131 5.10 13.83 -6.69
C GLN A 131 4.95 12.50 -7.45
N THR A 132 5.52 11.42 -6.91
CA THR A 132 5.53 10.05 -7.46
C THR A 132 4.52 9.12 -6.79
N GLY A 133 4.03 9.49 -5.61
CA GLY A 133 3.04 8.75 -4.82
C GLY A 133 2.48 9.63 -3.70
N PRO A 134 1.62 9.12 -2.82
CA PRO A 134 1.17 9.85 -1.65
C PRO A 134 2.39 10.26 -0.80
N PRO A 135 2.30 11.39 -0.08
CA PRO A 135 3.20 11.67 1.02
C PRO A 135 3.24 10.52 2.04
N MET A 136 4.35 10.37 2.74
CA MET A 136 4.59 9.25 3.66
C MET A 136 3.52 9.06 4.74
N PHE A 137 2.94 10.15 5.23
CA PHE A 137 1.87 10.07 6.22
C PHE A 137 0.63 9.34 5.71
N MET A 138 0.35 9.37 4.40
CA MET A 138 -0.74 8.61 3.78
C MET A 138 -0.30 7.21 3.33
N ASN A 139 0.97 7.03 2.94
CA ASN A 139 1.43 5.74 2.40
C ASN A 139 1.23 4.57 3.36
N VAL A 140 1.47 4.77 4.66
CA VAL A 140 1.25 3.72 5.66
C VAL A 140 -0.19 3.24 5.66
N ASP A 141 -1.17 4.15 5.58
CA ASP A 141 -2.61 3.81 5.53
C ASP A 141 -2.99 3.07 4.25
N PHE A 142 -2.50 3.55 3.10
CA PHE A 142 -2.70 2.85 1.82
C PHE A 142 -2.16 1.42 1.89
N ILE A 143 -0.93 1.23 2.37
CA ILE A 143 -0.31 -0.10 2.52
C ILE A 143 -1.12 -0.96 3.48
N ALA A 144 -1.61 -0.38 4.58
CA ALA A 144 -2.46 -1.06 5.54
C ALA A 144 -3.74 -1.59 4.89
N GLY A 145 -4.40 -0.82 4.03
CA GLY A 145 -5.59 -1.25 3.28
C GLY A 145 -5.35 -2.50 2.44
N GLY A 146 -4.21 -2.58 1.75
CA GLY A 146 -3.83 -3.78 0.99
C GLY A 146 -3.56 -4.99 1.90
N LEU A 147 -2.86 -4.80 3.01
CA LEU A 147 -2.59 -5.89 3.96
C LEU A 147 -3.88 -6.37 4.64
N LEU A 148 -4.80 -5.46 4.98
CA LEU A 148 -6.12 -5.79 5.53
C LEU A 148 -6.92 -6.70 4.59
N GLY A 149 -6.93 -6.40 3.28
CA GLY A 149 -7.58 -7.25 2.28
C GLY A 149 -7.01 -8.67 2.26
N LEU A 150 -5.68 -8.82 2.35
CA LEU A 150 -5.04 -10.14 2.43
C LEU A 150 -5.42 -10.88 3.70
N VAL A 151 -5.34 -10.23 4.86
CA VAL A 151 -5.66 -10.87 6.15
C VAL A 151 -7.12 -11.27 6.21
N SER A 152 -8.04 -10.41 5.76
CA SER A 152 -9.48 -10.70 5.69
C SER A 152 -9.79 -11.85 4.74
N GLY A 153 -9.18 -11.84 3.57
CA GLY A 153 -9.33 -12.92 2.60
C GLY A 153 -8.76 -14.25 3.10
N ALA A 154 -7.59 -14.22 3.76
CA ALA A 154 -6.96 -15.39 4.36
C ALA A 154 -7.78 -15.94 5.55
N ALA A 155 -8.25 -15.07 6.45
CA ALA A 155 -9.12 -15.46 7.56
C ALA A 155 -10.42 -16.11 7.04
N SER A 156 -11.02 -15.54 6.01
CA SER A 156 -12.20 -16.11 5.35
C SER A 156 -11.91 -17.46 4.71
N ALA A 157 -10.75 -17.62 4.06
CA ALA A 157 -10.32 -18.89 3.49
C ALA A 157 -10.07 -19.96 4.57
N VAL A 158 -9.51 -19.59 5.72
CA VAL A 158 -9.33 -20.48 6.88
C VAL A 158 -10.67 -21.03 7.36
N VAL A 159 -11.70 -20.17 7.51
CA VAL A 159 -13.04 -20.63 7.89
C VAL A 159 -13.65 -21.54 6.81
N LEU A 160 -13.41 -21.25 5.52
CA LEU A 160 -13.94 -22.03 4.42
C LEU A 160 -13.38 -23.47 4.34
N PHE A 161 -12.21 -23.76 4.92
CA PHE A 161 -11.72 -25.14 5.07
C PHE A 161 -12.69 -26.03 5.87
N GLY A 162 -13.55 -25.44 6.71
CA GLY A 162 -14.59 -26.17 7.44
C GLY A 162 -15.68 -26.77 6.54
N PHE A 163 -15.85 -26.28 5.30
CA PHE A 163 -16.78 -26.86 4.34
C PHE A 163 -16.13 -27.98 3.53
N THR A 164 -15.07 -27.65 2.79
CA THR A 164 -14.33 -28.62 1.97
C THR A 164 -12.91 -28.13 1.71
N TRP A 165 -11.95 -29.05 1.62
CA TRP A 165 -10.52 -28.71 1.58
C TRP A 165 -10.09 -28.00 0.29
N TRP A 166 -10.76 -28.25 -0.83
CA TRP A 166 -10.37 -27.72 -2.14
C TRP A 166 -10.93 -26.30 -2.40
N ALA A 167 -12.09 -25.95 -1.82
CA ALA A 167 -12.75 -24.66 -2.06
C ALA A 167 -11.87 -23.44 -1.73
N PRO A 168 -11.21 -23.36 -0.54
CA PRO A 168 -10.34 -22.24 -0.25
C PRO A 168 -9.11 -22.20 -1.17
N LEU A 169 -8.55 -23.36 -1.55
CA LEU A 169 -7.40 -23.40 -2.46
C LEU A 169 -7.76 -22.88 -3.86
N VAL A 170 -8.92 -23.25 -4.38
CA VAL A 170 -9.43 -22.76 -5.67
C VAL A 170 -9.70 -21.27 -5.61
N LEU A 171 -10.43 -20.77 -4.61
CA LEU A 171 -10.75 -19.35 -4.52
C LEU A 171 -9.50 -18.49 -4.30
N VAL A 172 -8.60 -18.88 -3.39
CA VAL A 172 -7.34 -18.18 -3.17
C VAL A 172 -6.50 -18.19 -4.44
N GLY A 173 -6.38 -19.33 -5.14
CA GLY A 173 -5.65 -19.42 -6.40
C GLY A 173 -6.22 -18.51 -7.49
N CYS A 174 -7.55 -18.51 -7.67
CA CYS A 174 -8.23 -17.64 -8.62
C CYS A 174 -8.03 -16.16 -8.29
N TRP A 175 -8.24 -15.75 -7.04
CA TRP A 175 -8.07 -14.35 -6.63
C TRP A 175 -6.60 -13.91 -6.58
N LEU A 176 -5.65 -14.81 -6.30
CA LEU A 176 -4.23 -14.50 -6.39
C LEU A 176 -3.78 -14.38 -7.85
N SER A 177 -4.39 -15.16 -8.76
CA SER A 177 -4.08 -15.07 -10.19
C SER A 177 -4.38 -13.68 -10.78
N THR A 178 -5.34 -12.94 -10.22
CA THR A 178 -5.67 -11.58 -10.68
C THR A 178 -4.48 -10.64 -10.49
N HIS A 179 -3.64 -10.85 -9.48
CA HIS A 179 -2.42 -10.07 -9.27
C HIS A 179 -1.43 -10.24 -10.42
N TRP A 180 -1.38 -11.44 -11.01
CA TRP A 180 -0.49 -11.75 -12.12
C TRP A 180 -1.10 -11.39 -13.48
N LEU A 181 -2.40 -11.66 -13.67
CA LEU A 181 -3.11 -11.35 -14.91
C LEU A 181 -3.27 -9.85 -15.09
N LEU A 182 -3.71 -9.15 -14.05
CA LEU A 182 -3.86 -7.70 -14.05
C LEU A 182 -2.55 -6.99 -13.72
N ARG A 183 -1.44 -7.72 -13.52
CA ARG A 183 -0.12 -7.13 -13.29
C ARG A 183 0.16 -6.15 -14.43
N GLU A 184 0.08 -6.52 -15.70
CA GLU A 184 0.40 -5.61 -16.81
C GLU A 184 -0.42 -4.31 -16.82
N SER A 185 -1.66 -4.35 -16.32
CA SER A 185 -2.54 -3.17 -16.21
C SER A 185 -2.47 -2.43 -14.87
N ALA A 186 -2.01 -3.09 -13.81
CA ALA A 186 -1.77 -2.52 -12.49
C ALA A 186 -0.33 -2.02 -12.30
N ILE A 187 0.61 -2.43 -13.16
CA ILE A 187 2.04 -2.19 -12.99
C ILE A 187 2.48 -0.89 -13.67
N TRP A 188 2.67 0.12 -12.82
CA TRP A 188 3.94 0.81 -12.53
C TRP A 188 5.15 0.80 -13.50
N ARG A 189 5.37 -0.20 -14.35
CA ARG A 189 6.49 -0.28 -15.29
C ARG A 189 6.27 0.70 -16.45
N ASP A 190 5.03 0.84 -16.90
CA ASP A 190 4.70 1.81 -17.95
C ASP A 190 4.66 3.26 -17.42
N ARG A 191 4.34 3.47 -16.13
CA ARG A 191 4.49 4.78 -15.45
C ARG A 191 5.94 5.17 -15.15
N ASN A 192 6.86 4.23 -15.14
CA ASN A 192 8.31 4.48 -14.94
C ASN A 192 9.12 4.42 -16.23
N THR A 193 8.46 4.43 -17.39
CA THR A 193 9.15 4.61 -18.68
C THR A 193 10.00 5.89 -18.64
N VAL A 194 11.07 5.90 -19.43
CA VAL A 194 11.96 7.07 -19.52
C VAL A 194 11.16 8.32 -19.88
N ASP A 195 10.18 8.18 -20.77
CA ASP A 195 9.32 9.27 -21.22
C ASP A 195 8.38 9.79 -20.14
N VAL A 196 7.69 8.91 -19.39
CA VAL A 196 6.81 9.34 -18.29
C VAL A 196 7.61 10.00 -17.17
N ARG A 197 8.77 9.44 -16.80
CA ARG A 197 9.65 10.05 -15.78
C ARG A 197 10.19 11.40 -16.24
N ALA A 198 10.56 11.54 -17.51
CA ALA A 198 10.98 12.83 -18.06
C ALA A 198 9.83 13.85 -18.05
N ALA A 199 8.63 13.45 -18.51
CA ALA A 199 7.45 14.30 -18.47
C ALA A 199 7.08 14.73 -17.05
N GLN A 200 7.21 13.83 -16.07
CA GLN A 200 6.97 14.10 -14.65
C GLN A 200 7.96 15.12 -14.10
N ARG A 201 9.27 14.95 -14.34
CA ARG A 201 10.29 15.94 -13.93
C ARG A 201 10.02 17.32 -14.53
N HIS A 202 9.68 17.39 -15.82
CA HIS A 202 9.39 18.66 -16.48
C HIS A 202 8.09 19.31 -15.98
N ALA A 203 7.07 18.51 -15.66
CA ALA A 203 5.83 19.01 -15.07
C ALA A 203 6.05 19.54 -13.66
N ASP A 204 6.85 18.86 -12.83
CA ASP A 204 7.21 19.32 -11.49
C ASP A 204 8.05 20.60 -11.53
N TYR A 205 9.07 20.65 -12.39
CA TYR A 205 9.86 21.86 -12.58
C TYR A 205 8.99 23.06 -12.97
N ALA A 206 8.05 22.87 -13.92
CA ALA A 206 7.14 23.93 -14.33
C ALA A 206 6.18 24.36 -13.22
N TYR A 207 5.71 23.40 -12.40
CA TYR A 207 4.87 23.68 -11.23
C TYR A 207 5.61 24.51 -10.18
N ARG A 208 6.82 24.08 -9.81
CA ARG A 208 7.68 24.79 -8.86
C ARG A 208 8.04 26.18 -9.35
N LEU A 209 8.34 26.32 -10.64
CA LEU A 209 8.59 27.62 -11.25
C LEU A 209 7.39 28.56 -11.06
N ALA A 210 6.16 28.06 -11.20
CA ALA A 210 4.94 28.85 -11.06
C ALA A 210 4.58 29.21 -9.59
N VAL A 211 4.87 28.32 -8.63
CA VAL A 211 4.33 28.41 -7.27
C VAL A 211 5.38 28.81 -6.22
N ASP A 212 6.65 28.45 -6.42
CA ASP A 212 7.68 28.69 -5.41
C ASP A 212 8.03 30.19 -5.35
N PRO A 213 8.32 30.73 -4.15
CA PRO A 213 8.66 32.14 -3.98
C PRO A 213 10.03 32.51 -4.55
N GLN A 214 10.94 31.55 -4.67
CA GLN A 214 12.33 31.75 -5.11
C GLN A 214 12.41 32.38 -6.53
N PRO A 215 11.78 31.84 -7.58
CA PRO A 215 11.79 32.43 -8.93
C PRO A 215 10.84 33.63 -9.11
N ALA A 216 9.99 33.93 -8.12
CA ALA A 216 8.87 34.85 -8.30
C ALA A 216 9.27 36.30 -8.66
N LYS A 217 10.48 36.74 -8.28
CA LYS A 217 11.00 38.06 -8.67
C LYS A 217 11.40 38.08 -10.14
N GLU A 218 12.14 37.07 -10.59
CA GLU A 218 12.60 36.94 -11.98
C GLU A 218 11.42 36.80 -12.93
N LEU A 219 10.42 35.99 -12.58
CA LEU A 219 9.22 35.83 -13.41
C LEU A 219 8.47 37.15 -13.62
N ARG A 220 8.37 38.00 -12.59
CA ARG A 220 7.73 39.32 -12.68
C ARG A 220 8.59 40.31 -13.45
N LEU A 221 9.90 40.34 -13.18
CA LEU A 221 10.84 41.26 -13.81
C LEU A 221 10.94 41.02 -15.32
N PHE A 222 10.97 39.75 -15.74
CA PHE A 222 11.09 39.35 -17.14
C PHE A 222 9.74 39.12 -17.84
N GLY A 223 8.60 39.29 -17.15
CA GLY A 223 7.27 39.09 -17.75
C GLY A 223 6.99 37.64 -18.17
N LEU A 224 7.55 36.65 -17.47
CA LEU A 224 7.50 35.22 -17.84
C LEU A 224 6.32 34.45 -17.22
N ALA A 225 5.34 35.14 -16.62
CA ALA A 225 4.21 34.52 -15.94
C ALA A 225 3.37 33.64 -16.89
N ASP A 226 2.93 34.20 -18.02
CA ASP A 226 2.10 33.49 -18.99
C ASP A 226 2.85 32.30 -19.61
N TRP A 227 4.13 32.50 -19.97
CA TRP A 227 4.98 31.43 -20.48
C TRP A 227 5.12 30.28 -19.48
N THR A 228 5.22 30.58 -18.19
CA THR A 228 5.35 29.58 -17.13
C THR A 228 4.05 28.79 -16.96
N LEU A 229 2.91 29.47 -16.97
CA LEU A 229 1.58 28.85 -16.91
C LEU A 229 1.34 27.94 -18.11
N ASP A 230 1.61 28.43 -19.33
CA ASP A 230 1.47 27.65 -20.56
C ASP A 230 2.36 26.41 -20.54
N ARG A 231 3.61 26.57 -20.11
CA ARG A 231 4.53 25.45 -19.94
C ARG A 231 4.00 24.43 -18.94
N PHE A 232 3.49 24.87 -17.79
CA PHE A 232 2.91 23.95 -16.80
C PHE A 232 1.71 23.19 -17.36
N VAL A 233 0.77 23.88 -18.00
CA VAL A 233 -0.42 23.26 -18.61
C VAL A 233 -0.02 22.22 -19.66
N GLN A 234 0.90 22.56 -20.57
CA GLN A 234 1.38 21.65 -21.60
C GLN A 234 2.06 20.41 -21.01
N ARG A 235 2.96 20.58 -20.05
CA ARG A 235 3.69 19.46 -19.42
C ARG A 235 2.77 18.59 -18.58
N ARG A 236 1.80 19.17 -17.88
CA ARG A 236 0.82 18.44 -17.09
C ARG A 236 -0.11 17.61 -17.97
N ARG A 237 -0.59 18.17 -19.09
CA ARG A 237 -1.40 17.43 -20.08
C ARG A 237 -0.63 16.26 -20.68
N LEU A 238 0.61 16.50 -21.13
CA LEU A 238 1.46 15.44 -21.67
C LEU A 238 1.69 14.31 -20.66
N LEU A 239 1.97 14.65 -19.40
CA LEU A 239 2.13 13.66 -18.33
C LEU A 239 0.86 12.79 -18.19
N PHE A 240 -0.31 13.40 -18.12
CA PHE A 240 -1.57 12.66 -18.00
C PHE A 240 -1.88 11.81 -19.25
N GLU A 241 -1.58 12.30 -20.44
CA GLU A 241 -1.76 11.54 -21.68
C GLU A 241 -0.86 10.31 -21.72
N LEU A 242 0.42 10.46 -21.38
CA LEU A 242 1.37 9.35 -21.32
C LEU A 242 0.96 8.35 -20.24
N GLN A 243 0.54 8.82 -19.06
CA GLN A 243 0.02 7.96 -18.00
C GLN A 243 -1.24 7.21 -18.45
N TYR A 244 -2.18 7.88 -19.12
CA TYR A 244 -3.41 7.25 -19.62
C TYR A 244 -3.12 6.13 -20.62
N ARG A 245 -2.26 6.39 -21.62
CA ARG A 245 -1.83 5.40 -22.60
C ARG A 245 -1.12 4.21 -21.95
N ALA A 246 -0.28 4.49 -20.95
CA ALA A 246 0.41 3.49 -20.13
C ALA A 246 -0.53 2.64 -19.27
N THR A 247 -1.63 3.22 -18.76
CA THR A 247 -2.55 2.52 -17.84
C THR A 247 -3.78 1.93 -18.53
N ARG A 248 -3.83 1.90 -19.86
CA ARG A 248 -5.00 1.35 -20.56
C ARG A 248 -5.11 -0.14 -20.27
N LEU A 249 -6.13 -0.52 -19.49
CA LEU A 249 -6.45 -1.91 -19.20
C LEU A 249 -6.56 -2.69 -20.50
N ARG A 250 -5.73 -3.72 -20.65
CA ARG A 250 -5.79 -4.63 -21.79
C ARG A 250 -7.07 -5.45 -21.65
N GLU A 251 -8.05 -5.21 -22.53
CA GLU A 251 -9.36 -5.88 -22.52
C GLU A 251 -9.24 -7.41 -22.37
N ARG A 252 -8.23 -8.00 -23.04
CA ARG A 252 -7.94 -9.44 -22.95
C ARG A 252 -7.59 -9.91 -21.52
N SER A 253 -6.78 -9.16 -20.78
CA SER A 253 -6.40 -9.53 -19.40
C SER A 253 -7.59 -9.44 -18.44
N VAL A 254 -8.43 -8.40 -18.60
CA VAL A 254 -9.66 -8.25 -17.84
C VAL A 254 -10.62 -9.41 -18.11
N LEU A 255 -10.82 -9.76 -19.39
CA LEU A 255 -11.67 -10.88 -19.79
C LEU A 255 -11.16 -12.21 -19.24
N VAL A 256 -9.85 -12.50 -19.32
CA VAL A 256 -9.27 -13.72 -18.76
C VAL A 256 -9.44 -13.74 -17.23
N SER A 257 -9.23 -12.61 -16.54
CA SER A 257 -9.44 -12.52 -15.09
C SER A 257 -10.88 -12.81 -14.71
N LEU A 258 -11.85 -12.24 -15.43
CA LEU A 258 -13.28 -12.51 -15.23
C LEU A 258 -13.61 -13.99 -15.44
N LEU A 259 -13.10 -14.60 -16.51
CA LEU A 259 -13.30 -16.03 -16.79
C LEU A 259 -12.73 -16.91 -15.68
N VAL A 260 -11.52 -16.62 -15.18
CA VAL A 260 -10.89 -17.36 -14.08
C VAL A 260 -11.69 -17.20 -12.78
N ILE A 261 -12.17 -15.99 -12.47
CA ILE A 261 -13.00 -15.73 -11.28
C ILE A 261 -14.33 -16.48 -11.37
N MET A 262 -15.01 -16.43 -12.52
CA MET A 262 -16.26 -17.17 -12.72
C MET A 262 -16.06 -18.68 -12.64
N ALA A 263 -14.99 -19.20 -13.25
CA ALA A 263 -14.65 -20.62 -13.22
C ALA A 263 -14.25 -21.10 -11.83
N GLY A 264 -13.70 -20.23 -10.97
CA GLY A 264 -13.40 -20.56 -9.57
C GLY A 264 -14.61 -20.47 -8.64
N ASN A 265 -15.37 -19.37 -8.74
CA ASN A 265 -16.53 -19.13 -7.87
C ASN A 265 -17.70 -20.06 -8.23
N GLY A 266 -17.97 -20.30 -9.51
CA GLY A 266 -19.09 -21.11 -9.99
C GLY A 266 -19.15 -22.49 -9.32
N PRO A 267 -18.09 -23.32 -9.40
CA PRO A 267 -18.07 -24.63 -8.75
C PRO A 267 -18.20 -24.59 -7.23
N VAL A 268 -17.61 -23.59 -6.56
CA VAL A 268 -17.69 -23.47 -5.08
C VAL A 268 -19.11 -23.13 -4.64
N PHE A 269 -19.75 -22.14 -5.27
CA PHE A 269 -21.14 -21.78 -4.96
C PHE A 269 -22.12 -22.86 -5.41
N TRP A 270 -21.85 -23.56 -6.51
CA TRP A 270 -22.62 -24.73 -6.93
C TRP A 270 -22.53 -25.86 -5.89
N ALA A 271 -21.32 -26.17 -5.40
CA ALA A 271 -21.11 -27.17 -4.37
C ALA A 271 -21.86 -26.81 -3.08
N LEU A 272 -21.77 -25.55 -2.62
CA LEU A 272 -22.52 -25.05 -1.46
C LEU A 272 -24.04 -25.19 -1.65
N GLY A 273 -24.56 -24.79 -2.81
CA GLY A 273 -25.98 -24.93 -3.14
C GLY A 273 -26.43 -26.39 -3.15
N SER A 274 -25.63 -27.28 -3.76
CA SER A 274 -25.93 -28.71 -3.83
C SER A 274 -25.91 -29.37 -2.44
N ALA A 275 -24.94 -29.04 -1.58
CA ALA A 275 -24.86 -29.54 -0.22
C ALA A 275 -26.06 -29.11 0.64
N ALA A 276 -26.54 -27.87 0.46
CA ALA A 276 -27.74 -27.38 1.13
C ALA A 276 -29.01 -28.09 0.64
N ILE A 277 -29.16 -28.28 -0.68
CA ILE A 277 -30.30 -29.01 -1.26
C ILE A 277 -30.33 -30.46 -0.80
N SER A 278 -29.17 -31.11 -0.76
CA SER A 278 -29.01 -32.48 -0.26
C SER A 278 -29.08 -32.60 1.27
N LYS A 279 -29.31 -31.50 2.00
CA LYS A 279 -29.38 -31.44 3.47
C LYS A 279 -28.10 -31.94 4.17
N GLN A 280 -26.96 -31.85 3.51
CA GLN A 280 -25.66 -32.17 4.10
C GLN A 280 -25.17 -31.04 5.02
N ILE A 281 -25.53 -29.80 4.70
CA ILE A 281 -25.30 -28.62 5.51
C ILE A 281 -26.63 -27.96 5.85
N GLN A 282 -26.71 -27.34 7.02
CA GLN A 282 -27.87 -26.55 7.44
C GLN A 282 -27.78 -25.11 6.92
N LEU A 283 -28.87 -24.34 7.09
CA LEU A 283 -28.96 -22.97 6.59
C LEU A 283 -27.96 -22.02 7.27
N ASP A 284 -27.70 -22.23 8.56
CA ASP A 284 -26.69 -21.50 9.31
C ASP A 284 -25.29 -21.69 8.70
N GLU A 285 -24.88 -22.94 8.47
CA GLU A 285 -23.61 -23.28 7.83
C GLU A 285 -23.52 -22.74 6.40
N LEU A 286 -24.59 -22.85 5.61
CA LEU A 286 -24.63 -22.31 4.25
C LEU A 286 -24.35 -20.80 4.24
N VAL A 287 -25.01 -20.05 5.14
CA VAL A 287 -24.83 -18.59 5.20
C VAL A 287 -23.42 -18.22 5.65
N VAL A 288 -22.84 -18.95 6.62
CA VAL A 288 -21.44 -18.77 7.02
C VAL A 288 -20.52 -18.99 5.82
N PHE A 289 -20.60 -20.16 5.17
CA PHE A 289 -19.69 -20.56 4.11
C PHE A 289 -19.84 -19.70 2.86
N ALA A 290 -21.06 -19.32 2.48
CA ALA A 290 -21.30 -18.37 1.39
C ALA A 290 -20.69 -17.00 1.70
N SER A 291 -20.85 -16.51 2.93
CA SER A 291 -20.32 -15.20 3.34
C SER A 291 -18.80 -15.16 3.35
N VAL A 292 -18.14 -16.19 3.89
CA VAL A 292 -16.67 -16.26 3.86
C VAL A 292 -16.14 -16.57 2.46
N ALA A 293 -16.86 -17.31 1.60
CA ALA A 293 -16.49 -17.48 0.20
C ALA A 293 -16.45 -16.14 -0.55
N ILE A 294 -17.44 -15.26 -0.30
CA ILE A 294 -17.40 -13.86 -0.76
C ILE A 294 -16.21 -13.13 -0.10
N GLY A 295 -15.99 -13.32 1.20
CA GLY A 295 -14.87 -12.73 1.93
C GLY A 295 -13.48 -13.05 1.37
N VAL A 296 -13.28 -14.24 0.76
CA VAL A 296 -12.02 -14.58 0.08
C VAL A 296 -11.70 -13.62 -1.07
N SER A 297 -12.73 -13.01 -1.70
CA SER A 297 -12.51 -12.01 -2.75
C SER A 297 -11.76 -10.76 -2.30
N ALA A 298 -11.69 -10.50 -0.99
CA ALA A 298 -10.87 -9.43 -0.43
C ALA A 298 -9.38 -9.57 -0.79
N ILE A 299 -8.91 -10.79 -1.09
CA ILE A 299 -7.56 -11.03 -1.62
C ILE A 299 -7.34 -10.24 -2.91
N ALA A 300 -8.34 -10.08 -3.78
CA ALA A 300 -8.19 -9.37 -5.05
C ALA A 300 -7.70 -7.93 -4.89
N PHE A 301 -8.09 -7.28 -3.79
CA PHE A 301 -7.69 -5.93 -3.42
C PHE A 301 -6.59 -5.93 -2.35
N GLY A 302 -6.25 -7.11 -1.83
CA GLY A 302 -5.25 -7.29 -0.80
C GLY A 302 -3.87 -7.51 -1.40
N GLY A 303 -2.84 -6.85 -0.89
CA GLY A 303 -1.48 -7.03 -1.38
C GLY A 303 -0.50 -6.03 -0.82
N LEU A 304 0.78 -6.23 -1.15
CA LEU A 304 1.75 -5.15 -1.16
C LEU A 304 1.35 -4.22 -2.32
N ASN A 305 0.61 -3.17 -1.98
CA ASN A 305 0.02 -2.30 -2.98
C ASN A 305 1.06 -1.37 -3.60
N TRP A 306 0.61 -0.61 -4.60
CA TRP A 306 1.39 0.39 -5.32
C TRP A 306 2.04 1.47 -4.42
N ALA A 307 1.47 1.75 -3.24
CA ALA A 307 2.00 2.74 -2.32
C ALA A 307 3.25 2.22 -1.61
N LEU A 308 3.42 0.91 -1.45
CA LEU A 308 4.63 0.33 -0.87
C LEU A 308 5.85 0.61 -1.74
N ASP A 309 5.77 0.42 -3.06
CA ASP A 309 6.89 0.69 -3.97
C ASP A 309 7.29 2.17 -3.92
N GLY A 310 6.29 3.06 -3.94
CA GLY A 310 6.48 4.51 -3.84
C GLY A 310 7.06 4.95 -2.49
N ALA A 311 6.74 4.25 -1.40
CA ALA A 311 7.25 4.55 -0.06
C ALA A 311 8.63 3.91 0.20
N ALA A 312 8.86 2.70 -0.30
CA ALA A 312 10.04 1.91 -0.04
C ALA A 312 11.29 2.45 -0.74
N ALA A 313 11.15 2.95 -1.98
CA ALA A 313 12.29 3.48 -2.74
C ALA A 313 12.96 4.70 -2.07
N PRO A 314 12.21 5.73 -1.63
CA PRO A 314 12.79 6.83 -0.85
C PRO A 314 13.40 6.39 0.47
N VAL A 315 12.77 5.47 1.22
CA VAL A 315 13.34 4.94 2.47
C VAL A 315 14.70 4.28 2.21
N ALA A 316 14.78 3.44 1.18
CA ALA A 316 16.02 2.81 0.78
C ALA A 316 17.07 3.83 0.28
N ALA A 317 16.66 4.95 -0.33
CA ALA A 317 17.56 6.04 -0.70
C ALA A 317 18.13 6.75 0.54
N VAL A 318 17.28 7.15 1.50
CA VAL A 318 17.71 7.77 2.77
C VAL A 318 18.73 6.89 3.50
N LEU A 319 18.44 5.60 3.64
CA LEU A 319 19.33 4.64 4.32
C LEU A 319 20.69 4.44 3.61
N ARG A 320 20.77 4.72 2.30
CA ARG A 320 22.01 4.63 1.52
C ARG A 320 22.80 5.92 1.51
N LEU A 321 22.16 7.07 1.72
CA LEU A 321 22.80 8.38 1.68
C LEU A 321 23.84 8.56 2.78
N LYS A 322 23.49 8.27 4.04
CA LYS A 322 24.42 8.41 5.17
C LYS A 322 25.77 7.68 4.96
N PRO A 323 25.81 6.38 4.65
CA PRO A 323 27.08 5.68 4.42
C PRO A 323 27.80 6.13 3.14
N ALA A 324 27.10 6.69 2.15
CA ALA A 324 27.71 7.19 0.92
C ALA A 324 28.28 8.61 1.07
N MET A 325 27.61 9.48 1.83
CA MET A 325 28.01 10.87 2.07
C MET A 325 29.17 10.99 3.07
N ALA A 326 29.23 10.10 4.07
CA ALA A 326 30.28 10.12 5.08
C ALA A 326 31.73 10.10 4.53
N PRO A 327 32.12 9.20 3.61
CA PRO A 327 33.48 9.18 3.06
C PRO A 327 33.76 10.37 2.13
N THR A 328 32.78 10.79 1.32
CA THR A 328 32.96 11.89 0.37
C THR A 328 33.05 13.24 1.07
N GLY A 329 32.32 13.42 2.17
CA GLY A 329 32.37 14.62 3.01
C GLY A 329 33.49 14.61 4.05
N ALA A 330 34.31 13.55 4.13
CA ALA A 330 35.41 13.50 5.08
C ALA A 330 36.53 14.47 4.66
N LEU A 331 36.98 15.31 5.60
CA LEU A 331 38.15 16.16 5.38
C LEU A 331 39.42 15.34 5.64
N PRO A 332 40.47 15.47 4.80
CA PRO A 332 41.74 14.82 5.06
C PRO A 332 42.32 15.32 6.39
N PRO A 333 42.91 14.44 7.22
CA PRO A 333 43.54 14.84 8.47
C PRO A 333 44.65 15.86 8.18
N GLY A 334 44.60 16.99 8.88
CA GLY A 334 45.61 18.04 8.74
C GLY A 334 47.00 17.52 9.11
N THR A 335 48.00 17.87 8.31
CA THR A 335 49.41 17.47 8.53
C THR A 335 50.17 18.41 9.47
N ARG A 336 49.51 19.45 10.01
CA ARG A 336 50.11 20.41 10.94
C ARG A 336 49.65 20.13 12.37
N SER A 337 50.60 20.16 13.31
CA SER A 337 50.30 20.16 14.75
C SER A 337 49.38 21.33 15.08
N ALA A 338 48.35 21.06 15.90
CA ALA A 338 47.47 22.07 16.48
C ALA A 338 48.23 23.05 17.37
#